data_AF-A0A378YVM4-F1
#
_entry.id   AF-A0A378YVM4-F1
#
_cell.length_a   1.000
_cell.length_b   1.000
_cell.length_c   1.000
_cell.angle_alpha   90.00
_cell.angle_beta   90.00
_cell.angle_gamma   90.00
#
_symmetry.space_group_name_H-M   'P 1'
#
loop_
_entity.id
_entity.type
_entity.pdbx_description
1 polymer ?
#
loop_
_entity_poly.entity_id
_entity_poly.type
_entity_poly.pdbx_seq_one_letter_code
_entity_poly.pdbx_strand_id
1 'polypeptide(L)'
;MATLAIDDLPAPAANVLRRRARAAGQPLPDYLRAELTRLARTRVPVDAIVDFLESDNPPSDSAEFDATTTALSAEYNLPPETVQVLTRRANATGIPLPDYIHRELLTLARRTSIDDVVLELREVQQQNPELQIDMEAVISAVRYARTD
;
A
#
# COMPACT_ATOMS: atom_id res chain seq x y z
N MET A 1 19.72 -6.38 8.11
CA MET A 1 19.41 -6.78 6.71
C MET A 1 17.90 -6.61 6.58
N ALA A 2 17.45 -5.60 5.83
CA ALA A 2 16.01 -5.41 5.60
C ALA A 2 15.59 -6.45 4.57
N THR A 3 15.01 -7.54 5.06
CA THR A 3 14.34 -8.52 4.21
C THR A 3 13.07 -7.84 3.70
N LEU A 4 12.85 -7.94 2.39
CA LEU A 4 11.77 -7.29 1.67
C LEU A 4 10.44 -7.40 2.43
N ALA A 5 9.84 -6.27 2.81
CA ALA A 5 8.55 -6.25 3.49
C ALA A 5 7.45 -6.98 2.68
N ILE A 6 7.65 -7.20 1.37
CA ILE A 6 6.79 -8.01 0.51
C ILE A 6 7.09 -9.52 0.53
N ASP A 7 8.34 -9.93 0.72
CA ASP A 7 8.69 -11.35 0.79
C ASP A 7 8.32 -11.95 2.15
N ASP A 8 8.20 -11.10 3.17
CA ASP A 8 7.64 -11.44 4.47
C ASP A 8 6.09 -11.44 4.48
N LEU A 9 5.43 -11.00 3.39
CA LEU A 9 3.96 -11.11 3.29
C LEU A 9 3.56 -12.56 2.99
N PRO A 10 2.38 -13.01 3.49
CA PRO A 10 1.77 -14.24 3.03
C PRO A 10 1.67 -14.26 1.49
N ALA A 11 2.03 -15.39 0.87
CA ALA A 11 2.10 -15.51 -0.59
C ALA A 11 0.85 -14.98 -1.35
N PRO A 12 -0.40 -15.20 -0.89
CA PRO A 12 -1.57 -14.61 -1.54
C PRO A 12 -1.54 -13.08 -1.58
N ALA A 13 -1.13 -12.42 -0.48
CA ALA A 13 -1.04 -10.96 -0.40
C ALA A 13 0.06 -10.41 -1.30
N ALA A 14 1.24 -11.05 -1.29
CA ALA A 14 2.34 -10.67 -2.18
C ALA A 14 1.94 -10.81 -3.66
N ASN A 15 1.18 -11.85 -4.02
CA ASN A 15 0.70 -12.06 -5.38
C ASN A 15 -0.28 -10.98 -5.85
N VAL A 16 -1.20 -10.53 -4.98
CA VAL A 16 -2.11 -9.42 -5.31
C VAL A 16 -1.33 -8.15 -5.60
N LEU A 17 -0.35 -7.79 -4.76
CA LEU A 17 0.46 -6.58 -4.98
C LEU A 17 1.30 -6.67 -6.26
N ARG A 18 1.89 -7.85 -6.54
CA ARG A 18 2.61 -8.10 -7.80
C ARG A 18 1.68 -8.00 -9.01
N ARG A 19 0.45 -8.53 -8.92
CA ARG A 19 -0.55 -8.46 -9.98
C ARG A 19 -0.95 -7.00 -10.26
N ARG A 20 -1.23 -6.21 -9.22
CA ARG A 20 -1.54 -4.78 -9.35
C ARG A 20 -0.38 -3.98 -9.94
N ALA A 21 0.85 -4.22 -9.50
CA ALA A 21 2.03 -3.56 -10.07
C ALA A 21 2.14 -3.82 -11.59
N ARG A 22 1.95 -5.08 -12.02
CA ARG A 22 1.93 -5.44 -13.45
C ARG A 22 0.79 -4.76 -14.20
N ALA A 23 -0.42 -4.74 -13.64
CA ALA A 23 -1.56 -4.07 -14.25
C ALA A 23 -1.36 -2.55 -14.39
N ALA A 24 -0.64 -1.93 -13.46
CA ALA A 24 -0.23 -0.53 -13.52
C ALA A 24 0.97 -0.28 -14.46
N GLY A 25 1.58 -1.33 -15.02
CA GLY A 25 2.78 -1.21 -15.86
C GLY A 25 4.02 -0.76 -15.09
N GLN A 26 4.07 -0.98 -13.77
CA GLN A 26 5.14 -0.50 -12.90
C GLN A 26 5.97 -1.66 -12.34
N PRO A 27 7.30 -1.48 -12.17
CA PRO A 27 8.10 -2.34 -11.32
C PRO A 27 7.52 -2.37 -9.90
N LEU A 28 7.57 -3.53 -9.24
CA LEU A 28 6.97 -3.72 -7.92
C LEU A 28 7.50 -2.70 -6.87
N PRO A 29 8.81 -2.41 -6.76
CA PRO A 29 9.29 -1.39 -5.82
C PRO A 29 8.70 -0.01 -6.07
N ASP A 30 8.56 0.39 -7.34
CA ASP A 30 8.00 1.69 -7.72
C ASP A 30 6.51 1.79 -7.40
N TYR A 31 5.76 0.70 -7.65
CA TYR A 31 4.35 0.59 -7.28
C TYR A 31 4.16 0.69 -5.76
N LEU A 32 4.94 -0.05 -4.98
CA LEU A 32 4.87 -0.01 -3.51
C LEU A 32 5.25 1.36 -2.95
N ARG A 33 6.29 2.00 -3.50
CA ARG A 33 6.64 3.38 -3.15
C ARG A 33 5.47 4.32 -3.39
N ALA A 34 4.80 4.22 -4.54
CA ALA A 34 3.66 5.07 -4.87
C ALA A 34 2.49 4.85 -3.89
N GLU A 35 2.19 3.60 -3.55
CA GLU A 35 1.12 3.25 -2.60
C GLU A 35 1.44 3.69 -1.18
N LEU A 36 2.68 3.52 -0.70
CA LEU A 36 3.11 4.00 0.63
C LEU A 36 3.11 5.53 0.70
N THR A 37 3.53 6.21 -0.37
CA THR A 37 3.44 7.67 -0.49
C THR A 37 1.98 8.13 -0.46
N ARG A 38 1.09 7.44 -1.19
CA ARG A 38 -0.35 7.72 -1.19
C ARG A 38 -0.95 7.49 0.20
N LEU A 39 -0.56 6.43 0.88
CA LEU A 39 -0.99 6.12 2.24
C LEU A 39 -0.58 7.24 3.20
N ALA A 40 0.67 7.70 3.15
CA ALA A 40 1.15 8.82 3.97
C ALA A 40 0.37 10.12 3.71
N ARG A 41 -0.04 10.38 2.47
CA ARG A 41 -0.84 11.57 2.10
C ARG A 41 -2.32 11.45 2.47
N THR A 42 -2.81 10.25 2.75
CA THR A 42 -4.22 10.02 3.06
C THR A 42 -4.42 10.08 4.56
N ARG A 43 -5.37 10.90 5.03
CA ARG A 43 -5.75 10.92 6.44
C ARG A 43 -6.41 9.60 6.83
N VAL A 44 -5.95 8.99 7.90
CA VAL A 44 -6.43 7.70 8.44
C VAL A 44 -6.74 7.84 9.93
N PRO A 45 -7.53 6.91 10.53
CA PRO A 45 -7.94 7.05 11.92
C PRO A 45 -6.78 7.17 12.93
N VAL A 46 -5.64 6.50 12.69
CA VAL A 46 -4.46 6.62 13.56
C VAL A 46 -3.92 8.05 13.62
N ASP A 47 -4.16 8.87 12.61
CA ASP A 47 -3.68 10.24 12.61
C ASP A 47 -4.35 11.10 13.68
N ALA A 48 -5.53 10.74 14.18
CA ALA A 48 -6.11 11.43 15.34
C ALA A 48 -5.31 11.18 16.62
N ILE A 49 -4.72 9.98 16.74
CA ILE A 49 -3.82 9.61 17.84
C ILE A 49 -2.49 10.32 17.68
N VAL A 50 -1.95 10.39 16.46
CA VAL A 50 -0.74 11.17 16.16
C VAL A 50 -0.92 12.62 16.60
N ASP A 51 -1.99 13.28 16.15
CA ASP A 51 -2.27 14.67 16.53
C ASP A 51 -2.36 14.85 18.06
N PHE A 52 -3.01 13.92 18.75
CA PHE A 52 -3.12 13.93 20.22
C PHE A 52 -1.77 13.75 20.93
N LEU A 53 -0.93 12.83 20.46
CA LEU A 53 0.40 12.62 21.03
C LEU A 53 1.33 13.81 20.76
N GLU A 54 1.24 14.39 19.57
CA GLU A 54 2.06 15.54 19.18
C GLU A 54 1.63 16.84 19.88
N SER A 55 0.36 16.96 20.31
CA SER A 55 -0.08 18.10 21.13
C SER A 55 0.55 18.10 22.53
N ASP A 56 0.78 16.91 23.10
CA ASP A 56 1.40 16.76 24.42
C ASP A 56 2.93 16.74 24.35
N ASN A 57 3.50 16.23 23.25
CA ASN A 57 4.94 16.18 23.03
C ASN A 57 5.27 16.39 21.55
N PRO A 58 5.51 17.64 21.11
CA PRO A 58 5.76 17.92 19.70
C PRO A 58 7.04 17.23 19.22
N PRO A 59 7.03 16.63 18.03
CA PRO A 59 8.18 15.91 17.51
C PRO A 59 9.37 16.86 17.32
N SER A 60 10.56 16.39 17.66
CA SER A 60 11.80 17.13 17.37
C SER A 60 12.09 17.06 15.86
N ASP A 61 12.27 18.20 15.22
CA ASP A 61 12.63 18.29 13.79
C ASP A 61 13.98 17.61 13.46
N SER A 62 14.79 17.32 14.47
CA SER A 62 16.09 16.65 14.34
C SER A 62 16.08 15.19 14.79
N ALA A 63 14.91 14.56 14.93
CA ALA A 63 14.85 13.14 15.25
C ALA A 63 15.47 12.32 14.11
N GLU A 64 16.71 11.86 14.32
CA GLU A 64 17.38 10.97 13.38
C GLU A 64 16.63 9.64 13.29
N PHE A 65 16.45 9.17 12.07
CA PHE A 65 15.91 7.84 11.84
C PHE A 65 16.91 6.78 12.29
N ASP A 66 16.41 5.74 12.95
CA ASP A 66 17.26 4.59 13.27
C ASP A 66 17.75 3.88 12.00
N ALA A 67 18.75 3.00 12.16
CA ALA A 67 19.36 2.28 11.05
C ALA A 67 18.35 1.43 10.25
N THR A 68 17.32 0.91 10.94
CA THR A 68 16.28 0.09 10.32
C THR A 68 15.37 0.92 9.43
N THR A 69 14.94 2.08 9.89
CA THR A 69 14.13 3.06 9.15
C THR A 69 14.89 3.59 7.95
N THR A 70 16.18 3.88 8.11
CA THR A 70 17.06 4.33 7.03
C THR A 70 17.19 3.27 5.94
N ALA A 71 17.39 2.00 6.31
CA ALA A 71 17.47 0.89 5.35
C ALA A 71 16.16 0.71 4.56
N LEU A 72 15.02 0.79 5.24
CA LEU A 72 13.69 0.65 4.63
C LEU A 72 13.37 1.81 3.68
N SER A 73 13.73 3.04 4.06
CA SER A 73 13.62 4.22 3.21
C SER A 73 14.44 4.06 1.93
N ALA A 74 15.67 3.54 2.04
CA ALA A 74 16.54 3.32 0.90
C ALA A 74 16.02 2.22 -0.03
N GLU A 75 15.50 1.13 0.54
CA GLU A 75 14.97 -0.02 -0.20
C GLU A 75 13.81 0.36 -1.13
N TYR A 76 12.82 1.09 -0.62
CA TYR A 76 11.68 1.54 -1.41
C TYR A 76 11.90 2.92 -2.04
N ASN A 77 13.07 3.54 -1.83
CA ASN A 77 13.36 4.91 -2.23
C ASN A 77 12.23 5.88 -1.84
N LEU A 78 11.81 5.79 -0.57
CA LEU A 78 10.70 6.60 -0.03
C LEU A 78 11.11 8.06 0.12
N PRO A 79 10.24 9.02 -0.20
CA PRO A 79 10.47 10.42 0.13
C PRO A 79 10.59 10.62 1.66
N PRO A 80 11.48 11.50 2.14
CA PRO A 80 11.68 11.72 3.58
C PRO A 80 10.38 12.05 4.33
N GLU A 81 9.50 12.85 3.75
CA GLU A 81 8.21 13.22 4.33
C GLU A 81 7.27 12.01 4.47
N THR A 82 7.35 11.05 3.55
CA THR A 82 6.59 9.80 3.62
C THR A 82 7.08 8.96 4.80
N VAL A 83 8.41 8.85 4.96
CA VAL A 83 9.02 8.13 6.09
C VAL A 83 8.62 8.76 7.42
N GLN A 84 8.68 10.10 7.53
CA GLN A 84 8.28 10.79 8.76
C GLN A 84 6.84 10.50 9.16
N VAL A 85 5.89 10.59 8.23
CA VAL A 85 4.47 10.31 8.50
C VAL A 85 4.26 8.86 8.92
N LEU A 86 4.85 7.91 8.20
CA LEU A 86 4.71 6.49 8.53
C LEU A 86 5.37 6.15 9.87
N THR A 87 6.50 6.76 10.21
CA THR A 87 7.15 6.61 11.52
C THR A 87 6.28 7.16 12.65
N ARG A 88 5.67 8.33 12.48
CA ARG A 88 4.73 8.90 13.48
C ARG A 88 3.54 7.97 13.72
N ARG A 89 2.98 7.40 12.66
CA ARG A 89 1.87 6.43 12.76
C ARG A 89 2.29 5.11 13.41
N ALA A 90 3.49 4.62 13.09
CA ALA A 90 4.06 3.43 13.72
C ALA A 90 4.23 3.66 15.24
N ASN A 91 4.80 4.81 15.63
CA ASN A 91 4.97 5.21 17.02
C ASN A 91 3.61 5.34 17.75
N ALA A 92 2.62 5.98 17.11
CA ALA A 92 1.28 6.11 17.68
C ALA A 92 0.54 4.77 17.86
N THR A 93 0.94 3.74 17.10
CA THR A 93 0.41 2.37 17.24
C THR A 93 1.28 1.48 18.14
N GLY A 94 2.40 2.00 18.64
CA GLY A 94 3.32 1.29 19.53
C GLY A 94 4.07 0.14 18.86
N ILE A 95 4.18 0.12 17.52
CA ILE A 95 4.88 -0.92 16.77
C ILE A 95 6.03 -0.35 15.95
N PRO A 96 7.10 -1.13 15.68
CA PRO A 96 8.19 -0.71 14.81
C PRO A 96 7.71 -0.36 13.39
N LEU A 97 8.40 0.59 12.74
CA LEU A 97 8.07 1.00 11.37
C LEU A 97 8.01 -0.16 10.36
N PRO A 98 8.95 -1.14 10.33
CA PRO A 98 8.86 -2.27 9.41
C PRO A 98 7.57 -3.07 9.57
N ASP A 99 7.16 -3.34 10.83
CA ASP A 99 5.93 -4.06 11.15
C ASP A 99 4.69 -3.25 10.76
N TYR A 100 4.74 -1.93 10.97
CA TYR A 100 3.70 -1.03 10.52
C TYR A 100 3.54 -1.06 9.00
N ILE A 101 4.65 -0.94 8.23
CA ILE A 101 4.62 -1.03 6.77
C ILE A 101 4.12 -2.39 6.32
N HIS A 102 4.58 -3.49 6.92
CA HIS A 102 4.11 -4.84 6.61
C HIS A 102 2.59 -4.97 6.78
N ARG A 103 2.06 -4.48 7.92
CA ARG A 103 0.63 -4.46 8.20
C ARG A 103 -0.16 -3.64 7.19
N GLU A 104 0.36 -2.47 6.79
CA GLU A 104 -0.30 -1.60 5.82
C GLU A 104 -0.28 -2.22 4.41
N LEU A 105 0.82 -2.85 4.00
CA LEU A 105 0.91 -3.60 2.74
C LEU A 105 -0.03 -4.81 2.73
N LEU A 106 -0.14 -5.53 3.84
CA LEU A 106 -1.10 -6.63 4.00
C LEU A 106 -2.55 -6.11 3.90
N THR A 107 -2.83 -4.97 4.53
CA THR A 107 -4.16 -4.32 4.46
C THR A 107 -4.47 -3.87 3.04
N LEU A 108 -3.50 -3.29 2.34
CA LEU A 108 -3.61 -2.90 0.95
C LEU A 108 -3.91 -4.11 0.05
N ALA A 109 -3.23 -5.23 0.26
CA ALA A 109 -3.45 -6.46 -0.48
C ALA A 109 -4.82 -7.11 -0.20
N ARG A 110 -5.33 -7.00 1.03
CA ARG A 110 -6.64 -7.54 1.44
C ARG A 110 -7.83 -6.73 0.94
N ARG A 111 -7.64 -5.45 0.67
CA ARG A 111 -8.70 -4.59 0.12
C ARG A 111 -8.92 -4.96 -1.34
N THR A 112 -9.81 -5.90 -1.61
CA THR A 112 -10.29 -6.18 -2.96
C THR A 112 -10.97 -4.94 -3.50
N SER A 113 -10.44 -4.41 -4.60
CA SER A 113 -11.04 -3.32 -5.34
C SER A 113 -11.84 -3.87 -6.51
N ILE A 114 -12.73 -3.03 -7.03
CA ILE A 114 -13.41 -3.26 -8.31
C ILE A 114 -12.39 -3.54 -9.42
N ASP A 115 -11.28 -2.80 -9.44
CA ASP A 115 -10.25 -2.96 -10.46
C ASP A 115 -9.58 -4.33 -10.36
N ASP A 116 -9.50 -4.93 -9.16
CA ASP A 116 -9.03 -6.31 -8.99
C ASP A 116 -10.00 -7.32 -9.60
N VAL A 117 -11.31 -7.14 -9.42
CA VAL A 117 -12.32 -8.03 -10.01
C VAL A 117 -12.32 -7.91 -11.53
N VAL A 118 -12.25 -6.68 -12.06
CA VAL A 118 -12.15 -6.45 -13.51
C VAL A 118 -10.87 -7.06 -14.06
N LEU A 119 -9.75 -6.94 -13.34
CA LEU A 119 -8.49 -7.54 -13.73
C LEU A 119 -8.56 -9.07 -13.75
N GLU A 120 -9.17 -9.69 -12.74
CA GLU A 120 -9.40 -11.13 -12.69
C GLU A 120 -10.22 -11.63 -13.87
N LEU A 121 -11.30 -10.94 -14.23
CA LEU A 121 -12.13 -11.30 -15.39
C LEU A 121 -11.34 -11.21 -16.70
N ARG A 122 -10.49 -10.18 -16.86
CA ARG A 122 -9.60 -10.07 -18.03
C ARG A 122 -8.59 -11.22 -18.08
N GLU A 123 -7.99 -11.58 -16.96
CA GLU A 123 -7.03 -12.68 -16.88
C GLU A 123 -7.68 -14.03 -17.26
N VAL A 124 -8.91 -14.28 -16.77
CA VAL A 124 -9.66 -15.50 -17.12
C VAL A 124 -10.01 -15.52 -18.61
N GLN A 125 -10.41 -14.39 -19.20
CA GLN A 125 -10.70 -14.30 -20.64
C GLN A 125 -9.43 -14.48 -21.50
N GLN A 126 -8.27 -13.98 -21.04
CA GLN A 126 -6.99 -14.20 -21.73
C GLN A 126 -6.57 -15.68 -21.69
N GLN A 127 -6.82 -16.37 -20.58
CA GLN A 127 -6.54 -17.80 -20.42
C GLN A 127 -7.52 -18.68 -21.20
N ASN A 128 -8.77 -18.23 -21.37
CA ASN A 128 -9.82 -18.94 -22.08
C ASN A 128 -10.44 -18.02 -23.16
N PRO A 129 -9.85 -17.94 -24.37
CA PRO A 129 -10.33 -17.05 -25.43
C PRO A 129 -11.76 -17.35 -25.91
N GLU A 130 -12.28 -18.55 -25.66
CA GLU A 130 -13.67 -18.93 -25.95
C GLU A 130 -14.68 -18.25 -25.01
N LEU A 131 -14.23 -17.77 -23.85
CA LEU A 131 -15.05 -17.05 -22.89
C LEU A 131 -15.21 -15.59 -23.36
N GLN A 132 -16.33 -15.29 -24.00
CA GLN A 132 -16.65 -13.93 -24.43
C GLN A 132 -17.30 -13.14 -23.29
N ILE A 133 -16.47 -12.48 -22.48
CA ILE A 133 -16.92 -11.48 -21.51
C ILE A 133 -16.92 -10.12 -22.20
N ASP A 134 -18.06 -9.42 -22.18
CA ASP A 134 -18.12 -8.00 -22.54
C ASP A 134 -17.54 -7.17 -21.39
N MET A 135 -16.22 -6.97 -21.44
CA MET A 135 -15.50 -6.23 -20.41
C MET A 135 -15.92 -4.76 -20.35
N GLU A 136 -16.41 -4.18 -21.45
CA GLU A 136 -16.89 -2.79 -21.47
C GLU A 136 -18.20 -2.66 -20.69
N ALA A 137 -19.13 -3.61 -20.89
CA ALA A 137 -20.37 -3.69 -20.13
C ALA A 137 -20.11 -3.92 -18.63
N VAL A 138 -19.17 -4.82 -18.28
CA VAL A 138 -18.78 -5.04 -16.88
C VAL A 138 -18.23 -3.77 -16.24
N ILE A 139 -17.28 -3.09 -16.88
CA ILE A 139 -16.71 -1.83 -16.36
C ILE A 139 -17.80 -0.77 -16.20
N SER A 140 -18.72 -0.67 -17.15
CA SER A 140 -19.82 0.29 -17.12
C SER A 140 -20.81 0.01 -15.98
N ALA A 141 -21.22 -1.25 -15.80
CA ALA A 141 -22.10 -1.67 -14.71
C ALA A 141 -21.46 -1.40 -13.34
N VAL A 142 -20.17 -1.67 -13.21
CA VAL A 142 -19.45 -1.45 -11.96
C VAL A 142 -19.24 0.05 -11.67
N ARG A 143 -18.97 0.86 -12.70
CA ARG A 143 -18.94 2.32 -12.56
C ARG A 143 -20.28 2.85 -12.11
N TYR A 144 -21.38 2.40 -12.73
CA TYR A 144 -22.74 2.80 -12.36
C TYR A 144 -23.01 2.52 -10.87
N ALA A 145 -22.76 1.29 -10.42
CA ALA A 145 -22.99 0.87 -9.03
C ALA A 145 -22.15 1.61 -7.98
N ARG A 146 -21.08 2.31 -8.38
CA ARG A 146 -20.22 3.13 -7.50
C ARG A 146 -20.69 4.59 -7.38
N THR A 147 -21.57 5.03 -8.28
CA THR A 147 -22.06 6.42 -8.31
C THR A 147 -23.27 6.67 -7.39
N ASP A 148 -23.84 5.60 -6.82
CA ASP A 148 -24.85 5.62 -5.75
C ASP A 148 -24.20 5.30 -4.38
#